data_AF-A0A947NQ04-F1
#
_entry.id   AF-A0A947NQ04-F1
#
_cell.length_a   1.000
_cell.length_b   1.000
_cell.length_c   1.000
_cell.angle_alpha   90.00
_cell.angle_beta   90.00
_cell.angle_gamma   90.00
#
_symmetry.space_group_name_H-M   'P 1'
#
loop_
_entity.id
_entity.type
_entity.pdbx_description
1 polymer ?
#
loop_
_entity_poly.entity_id
_entity_poly.type
_entity_poly.pdbx_seq_one_letter_code
_entity_poly.pdbx_strand_id
1 'polypeptide(L)'
;MTQLEYARRGKISVEMRRVADSEGVNPELIRRGISAGRIVIPRNIRRRISSLCGIGHRLKTKVNANIGTSKGSSNIAKELAKMDAAIVCGADTIMDLSTGPKIKETRRAILSGSAVPVGTVPIYEIVINGLKKYGNIKDITAEDMFDVLQT
;
A
#
# COMPACT_ATOMS: atom_id res chain seq x y z
N MET A 1 2.32 -6.72 15.85
CA MET A 1 2.33 -8.12 15.39
C MET A 1 1.89 -8.16 13.93
N THR A 2 2.63 -8.85 13.06
CA THR A 2 2.33 -8.98 11.63
C THR A 2 1.42 -10.19 11.36
N GLN A 3 0.81 -10.24 10.17
CA GLN A 3 0.01 -11.41 9.76
C GLN A 3 0.86 -12.69 9.68
N LEU A 4 2.15 -12.58 9.33
CA LEU A 4 3.09 -13.69 9.33
C LEU A 4 3.31 -14.25 10.74
N GLU A 5 3.43 -13.39 11.74
CA GLU A 5 3.58 -13.79 13.14
C GLU A 5 2.33 -14.51 13.67
N TYR A 6 1.13 -14.00 13.37
CA TYR A 6 -0.12 -14.70 13.68
C TYR A 6 -0.15 -16.10 13.05
N ALA A 7 0.15 -16.18 11.75
CA ALA A 7 0.10 -17.42 11.00
C ALA A 7 1.07 -18.47 11.54
N ARG A 8 2.33 -18.08 11.83
CA ARG A 8 3.36 -18.98 12.39
C ARG A 8 3.02 -19.47 13.80
N ARG A 9 2.23 -18.72 14.56
CA ARG A 9 1.70 -19.14 15.87
C ARG A 9 0.44 -20.02 15.77
N GLY A 10 0.06 -20.45 14.56
CA GLY A 10 -1.15 -21.25 14.33
C GLY A 10 -2.46 -20.47 14.55
N LYS A 11 -2.41 -19.12 14.63
CA LYS A 11 -3.58 -18.29 14.88
C LYS A 11 -4.16 -17.74 13.59
N ILE A 12 -5.47 -17.86 13.43
CA ILE A 12 -6.22 -17.23 12.33
C ILE A 12 -6.68 -15.85 12.79
N SER A 13 -6.15 -14.79 12.20
CA SER A 13 -6.53 -13.41 12.50
C SER A 13 -7.90 -13.06 11.91
N VAL A 14 -8.45 -11.90 12.28
CA VAL A 14 -9.68 -11.37 11.67
C VAL A 14 -9.44 -11.06 10.19
N GLU A 15 -8.28 -10.53 9.83
CA GLU A 15 -7.93 -10.24 8.44
C GLU A 15 -7.89 -11.52 7.59
N MET A 16 -7.34 -12.62 8.10
CA MET A 16 -7.31 -13.90 7.40
C MET A 16 -8.72 -14.44 7.13
N ARG A 17 -9.65 -14.31 8.08
CA ARG A 17 -11.05 -14.71 7.89
C ARG A 17 -11.72 -13.86 6.82
N ARG A 18 -11.61 -12.53 6.92
CA ARG A 18 -12.21 -11.61 5.94
C ARG A 18 -11.73 -11.86 4.52
N VAL A 19 -10.43 -12.12 4.34
CA VAL A 19 -9.86 -12.48 3.04
C VAL A 19 -10.39 -13.84 2.57
N ALA A 20 -10.40 -14.86 3.43
CA ALA A 20 -10.96 -16.17 3.10
C ALA A 20 -12.42 -16.10 2.67
N ASP A 21 -13.24 -15.32 3.37
CA ASP A 21 -14.65 -15.11 3.05
C ASP A 21 -14.80 -14.47 1.65
N SER A 22 -14.01 -13.42 1.35
CA SER A 22 -14.04 -12.75 0.04
C SER A 22 -13.57 -13.62 -1.13
N GLU A 23 -12.68 -14.57 -0.85
CA GLU A 23 -12.12 -15.51 -1.82
C GLU A 23 -12.96 -16.80 -1.94
N GLY A 24 -13.89 -17.06 -1.02
CA GLY A 24 -14.66 -18.29 -0.96
C GLY A 24 -13.82 -19.53 -0.61
N VAL A 25 -12.77 -19.36 0.22
CA VAL A 25 -11.84 -20.43 0.61
C VAL A 25 -11.80 -20.63 2.12
N ASN A 26 -11.24 -21.77 2.56
CA ASN A 26 -11.07 -22.02 4.00
C ASN A 26 -10.01 -21.06 4.60
N PRO A 27 -10.27 -20.40 5.76
CA PRO A 27 -9.30 -19.55 6.46
C PRO A 27 -7.95 -20.22 6.76
N GLU A 28 -7.93 -21.54 6.93
CA GLU A 28 -6.71 -22.31 7.15
C GLU A 28 -5.83 -22.40 5.89
N LEU A 29 -6.40 -22.26 4.69
CA LEU A 29 -5.62 -22.10 3.46
C LEU A 29 -4.85 -20.77 3.51
N ILE A 30 -5.52 -19.68 3.90
CA ILE A 30 -4.90 -18.36 4.04
C ILE A 30 -3.79 -18.39 5.08
N ARG A 31 -4.08 -18.91 6.30
CA ARG A 31 -3.09 -19.00 7.38
C ARG A 31 -1.87 -19.82 6.96
N ARG A 32 -2.05 -21.01 6.37
CA ARG A 32 -0.93 -21.83 5.89
C ARG A 32 -0.14 -21.13 4.80
N GLY A 33 -0.82 -20.52 3.82
CA GLY A 33 -0.18 -19.76 2.75
C GLY A 33 0.67 -18.61 3.29
N ILE A 34 0.16 -17.86 4.28
CA ILE A 34 0.92 -16.79 4.94
C ILE A 34 2.13 -17.35 5.69
N SER A 35 1.95 -18.41 6.51
CA SER A 35 3.05 -19.00 7.27
C SER A 35 4.18 -19.53 6.39
N ALA A 36 3.84 -19.99 5.18
CA ALA A 36 4.75 -20.49 4.16
C ALA A 36 5.29 -19.39 3.21
N GLY A 37 4.91 -18.12 3.40
CA GLY A 37 5.36 -17.01 2.56
C GLY A 37 4.78 -16.99 1.14
N ARG A 38 3.66 -17.70 0.90
CA ARG A 38 3.00 -17.81 -0.42
C ARG A 38 1.78 -16.89 -0.59
N ILE A 39 1.28 -16.35 0.52
CA ILE A 39 0.17 -15.39 0.57
C ILE A 39 0.57 -14.24 1.48
N VAL A 40 0.22 -13.02 1.11
CA VAL A 40 0.34 -11.83 1.96
C VAL A 40 -1.00 -11.11 2.08
N ILE A 41 -1.23 -10.45 3.20
CA ILE A 41 -2.35 -9.52 3.40
C ILE A 41 -1.74 -8.16 3.77
N PRO A 42 -1.68 -7.19 2.85
CA PRO A 42 -1.14 -5.86 3.12
C PRO A 42 -2.08 -5.10 4.05
N ARG A 43 -1.73 -5.09 5.35
CA ARG A 43 -2.49 -4.41 6.40
C ARG A 43 -1.55 -3.68 7.36
N ASN A 44 -1.33 -2.39 7.11
CA ASN A 44 -0.68 -1.52 8.09
C ASN A 44 -1.69 -1.13 9.19
N ILE A 45 -1.35 -1.40 10.45
CA ILE A 45 -2.22 -1.16 11.63
C ILE A 45 -2.73 0.29 11.76
N ARG A 46 -2.01 1.27 11.21
CA ARG A 46 -2.38 2.70 11.26
C ARG A 46 -3.47 3.09 10.25
N ARG A 47 -3.82 2.20 9.32
CA ARG A 47 -4.80 2.47 8.26
C ARG A 47 -6.15 1.87 8.62
N ARG A 48 -7.25 2.40 8.07
CA ARG A 48 -8.55 1.73 8.07
C ARG A 48 -8.80 1.27 6.65
N ILE A 49 -8.85 -0.04 6.43
CA ILE A 49 -9.02 -0.63 5.10
C ILE A 49 -10.28 -1.49 5.15
N SER A 50 -11.30 -1.06 4.42
CA SER A 50 -12.60 -1.73 4.39
C SER A 50 -12.61 -2.91 3.41
N SER A 51 -11.81 -2.87 2.34
CA SER A 51 -11.65 -3.97 1.39
C SER A 51 -10.25 -4.57 1.49
N LEU A 52 -10.12 -5.65 2.29
CA LEU A 52 -8.85 -6.37 2.43
C LEU A 52 -8.69 -7.36 1.29
N CYS A 53 -7.51 -7.39 0.67
CA CYS A 53 -7.16 -8.39 -0.32
C CYS A 53 -6.07 -9.33 0.20
N GLY A 54 -6.21 -10.63 -0.07
CA GLY A 54 -5.08 -11.56 -0.03
C GLY A 54 -4.40 -11.59 -1.39
N ILE A 55 -3.08 -11.57 -1.41
CA ILE A 55 -2.28 -11.66 -2.64
C ILE A 55 -1.44 -12.92 -2.54
N GLY A 56 -1.65 -13.89 -3.45
CA GLY A 56 -0.82 -15.09 -3.48
C GLY A 56 -1.47 -16.31 -4.11
N HIS A 57 -0.78 -17.44 -3.97
CA HIS A 57 -1.15 -18.71 -4.59
C HIS A 57 -2.55 -19.19 -4.15
N ARG A 58 -3.33 -19.75 -5.09
CA ARG A 58 -4.72 -20.26 -4.91
C ARG A 58 -5.77 -19.21 -4.57
N LEU A 59 -5.45 -17.92 -4.70
CA LEU A 59 -6.42 -16.82 -4.63
C LEU A 59 -6.68 -16.28 -6.03
N LYS A 60 -7.74 -15.49 -6.20
CA LYS A 60 -7.99 -14.75 -7.44
C LYS A 60 -6.81 -13.84 -7.77
N THR A 61 -6.48 -13.71 -9.05
CA THR A 61 -5.50 -12.73 -9.53
C THR A 61 -5.90 -11.33 -9.08
N LYS A 62 -4.92 -10.56 -8.59
CA LYS A 62 -5.12 -9.20 -8.10
C LYS A 62 -4.57 -8.17 -9.07
N VAL A 63 -5.26 -7.05 -9.20
CA VAL A 63 -4.86 -5.94 -10.06
C VAL A 63 -4.51 -4.71 -9.22
N ASN A 64 -3.41 -4.06 -9.57
CA ASN A 64 -2.98 -2.79 -8.99
C ASN A 64 -3.16 -1.67 -10.00
N ALA A 65 -3.66 -0.51 -9.55
CA ALA A 65 -3.66 0.71 -10.35
C ALA A 65 -2.68 1.75 -9.80
N ASN A 66 -1.87 2.31 -10.69
CA ASN A 66 -0.93 3.38 -10.37
C ASN A 66 -1.58 4.74 -10.58
N ILE A 67 -1.51 5.59 -9.57
CA ILE A 67 -1.90 7.00 -9.61
C ILE A 67 -0.75 7.86 -9.08
N GLY A 68 -0.92 9.18 -9.06
CA GLY A 68 0.04 10.09 -8.46
C GLY A 68 0.21 11.38 -9.24
N THR A 69 0.71 12.38 -8.54
CA THR A 69 1.03 13.69 -9.10
C THR A 69 2.40 13.71 -9.76
N SER A 70 2.61 14.65 -10.68
CA SER A 70 3.89 14.93 -11.31
C SER A 70 4.12 16.44 -11.40
N LYS A 71 5.34 16.86 -11.79
CA LYS A 71 5.64 18.29 -11.99
C LYS A 71 4.66 18.99 -12.96
N GLY A 72 4.13 18.26 -13.95
CA GLY A 72 3.18 18.79 -14.94
C GLY A 72 1.70 18.65 -14.56
N SER A 73 1.36 17.83 -13.56
CA SER A 73 -0.02 17.64 -13.12
C SER A 73 -0.07 17.32 -11.62
N SER A 74 -0.50 18.29 -10.81
CA SER A 74 -0.47 18.20 -9.34
C SER A 74 -1.77 18.68 -8.70
N ASN A 75 -2.87 17.97 -8.97
CA ASN A 75 -4.16 18.25 -8.37
C ASN A 75 -4.64 17.03 -7.55
N ILE A 76 -4.74 17.21 -6.24
CA ILE A 76 -5.15 16.15 -5.29
C ILE A 76 -6.55 15.64 -5.62
N ALA A 77 -7.51 16.52 -5.94
CA ALA A 77 -8.88 16.11 -6.26
C ALA A 77 -8.93 15.23 -7.53
N LYS A 78 -8.06 15.50 -8.51
CA LYS A 78 -7.94 14.64 -9.69
C LYS A 78 -7.35 13.27 -9.35
N GLU A 79 -6.38 13.20 -8.44
CA GLU A 79 -5.82 11.91 -8.01
C GLU A 79 -6.83 11.09 -7.19
N LEU A 80 -7.65 11.73 -6.35
CA LEU A 80 -8.77 11.07 -5.67
C LEU A 80 -9.80 10.55 -6.66
N ALA A 81 -10.18 11.34 -7.68
CA ALA A 81 -11.10 10.87 -8.71
C ALA A 81 -10.55 9.66 -9.50
N LYS A 82 -9.24 9.64 -9.80
CA LYS A 82 -8.59 8.47 -10.41
C LYS A 82 -8.61 7.24 -9.50
N MET A 83 -8.33 7.43 -8.21
CA MET A 83 -8.39 6.37 -7.20
C MET A 83 -9.79 5.75 -7.16
N ASP A 84 -10.82 6.58 -7.04
CA ASP A 84 -12.20 6.12 -6.97
C ASP A 84 -12.60 5.38 -8.25
N ALA A 85 -12.27 5.95 -9.42
CA ALA A 85 -12.52 5.31 -10.70
C ALA A 85 -11.82 3.94 -10.82
N ALA A 86 -10.55 3.84 -10.41
CA ALA A 86 -9.80 2.59 -10.45
C ALA A 86 -10.41 1.52 -9.53
N ILE A 87 -10.82 1.90 -8.32
CA ILE A 87 -11.47 0.98 -7.37
C ILE A 87 -12.83 0.51 -7.92
N VAL A 88 -13.64 1.42 -8.48
CA VAL A 88 -14.91 1.07 -9.12
C VAL A 88 -14.71 0.10 -10.29
N CYS A 89 -13.63 0.26 -11.05
CA CYS A 89 -13.25 -0.66 -12.13
C CYS A 89 -12.60 -1.97 -11.64
N GLY A 90 -12.49 -2.20 -10.33
CA GLY A 90 -12.03 -3.46 -9.76
C GLY A 90 -10.54 -3.53 -9.41
N ALA A 91 -9.84 -2.41 -9.25
CA ALA A 91 -8.48 -2.44 -8.70
C ALA A 91 -8.50 -2.94 -7.24
N ASP A 92 -7.76 -4.02 -6.96
CA ASP A 92 -7.62 -4.58 -5.61
C ASP A 92 -6.68 -3.78 -4.73
N THR A 93 -5.76 -3.02 -5.34
CA THR A 93 -4.79 -2.17 -4.65
C THR A 93 -4.49 -0.92 -5.47
N ILE A 94 -4.03 0.13 -4.79
CA ILE A 94 -3.60 1.37 -5.40
C ILE A 94 -2.13 1.60 -5.06
N MET A 95 -1.38 2.20 -5.97
CA MET A 95 -0.05 2.74 -5.66
C MET A 95 0.00 4.24 -5.95
N ASP A 96 0.38 5.01 -4.95
CA ASP A 96 0.70 6.43 -5.10
C ASP A 96 2.16 6.59 -5.52
N LEU A 97 2.36 6.98 -6.77
CA LEU A 97 3.65 7.23 -7.41
C LEU A 97 3.93 8.73 -7.57
N SER A 98 3.35 9.56 -6.70
CA SER A 98 3.53 11.01 -6.74
C SER A 98 5.00 11.43 -6.70
N THR A 99 5.37 12.31 -7.63
CA THR A 99 6.68 12.96 -7.76
C THR A 99 6.57 14.48 -7.88
N GLY A 100 5.34 15.01 -7.89
CA GLY A 100 5.06 16.45 -7.95
C GLY A 100 5.27 17.17 -6.61
N PRO A 101 4.97 18.47 -6.54
CA PRO A 101 4.82 19.17 -5.27
C PRO A 101 3.77 18.49 -4.37
N LYS A 102 3.87 18.70 -3.06
CA LYS A 102 2.86 18.25 -2.08
C LYS A 102 2.62 16.73 -2.05
N ILE A 103 3.69 15.92 -2.18
CA ILE A 103 3.64 14.45 -2.10
C ILE A 103 2.97 14.00 -0.79
N LYS A 104 3.38 14.58 0.35
CA LYS A 104 2.84 14.21 1.67
C LYS A 104 1.35 14.52 1.78
N GLU A 105 0.88 15.68 1.32
CA GLU A 105 -0.55 16.02 1.36
C GLU A 105 -1.36 15.13 0.41
N THR A 106 -0.88 14.91 -0.81
CA THR A 106 -1.52 14.02 -1.79
C THR A 106 -1.67 12.61 -1.22
N ARG A 107 -0.58 12.05 -0.70
CA ARG A 107 -0.56 10.72 -0.10
C ARG A 107 -1.50 10.61 1.09
N ARG A 108 -1.55 11.62 1.97
CA ARG A 108 -2.49 11.64 3.12
C ARG A 108 -3.93 11.64 2.66
N ALA A 109 -4.26 12.37 1.60
CA ALA A 109 -5.61 12.38 1.02
C ALA A 109 -5.98 11.00 0.46
N ILE A 110 -5.10 10.41 -0.37
CA ILE A 110 -5.29 9.06 -0.94
C ILE A 110 -5.47 8.02 0.17
N LEU A 111 -4.61 8.01 1.19
CA LEU A 111 -4.68 7.05 2.29
C LEU A 111 -5.93 7.21 3.17
N SER A 112 -6.51 8.41 3.21
CA SER A 112 -7.76 8.67 3.96
C SER A 112 -9.00 8.27 3.17
N GLY A 113 -8.96 8.42 1.85
CA GLY A 113 -10.07 8.09 0.96
C GLY A 113 -10.09 6.63 0.47
N SER A 114 -8.95 5.94 0.47
CA SER A 114 -8.85 4.60 -0.13
C SER A 114 -9.50 3.52 0.74
N ALA A 115 -10.40 2.75 0.14
CA ALA A 115 -10.99 1.55 0.73
C ALA A 115 -10.06 0.31 0.63
N VAL A 116 -9.06 0.35 -0.25
CA VAL A 116 -8.15 -0.75 -0.58
C VAL A 116 -6.74 -0.46 -0.07
N PRO A 117 -5.82 -1.45 -0.03
CA PRO A 117 -4.43 -1.21 0.34
C PRO A 117 -3.74 -0.24 -0.63
N VAL A 118 -2.93 0.67 -0.05
CA VAL A 118 -2.15 1.66 -0.80
C VAL A 118 -0.66 1.39 -0.63
N GLY A 119 0.03 1.23 -1.75
CA GLY A 119 1.49 1.15 -1.83
C GLY A 119 2.13 2.48 -2.23
N THR A 120 3.44 2.59 -2.02
CA THR A 120 4.27 3.73 -2.43
C THR A 120 5.66 3.24 -2.81
N VAL A 121 6.45 4.12 -3.43
CA VAL A 121 7.87 3.90 -3.69
C VAL A 121 8.66 4.97 -2.92
N PRO A 122 9.07 4.70 -1.65
CA PRO A 122 9.66 5.71 -0.77
C PRO A 122 10.86 6.45 -1.35
N ILE A 123 11.66 5.77 -2.18
CA ILE A 123 12.86 6.36 -2.79
C ILE A 123 12.54 7.58 -3.66
N TYR A 124 11.34 7.69 -4.24
CA TYR A 124 10.94 8.87 -5.02
C TYR A 124 10.90 10.13 -4.16
N GLU A 125 10.26 10.04 -2.98
CA GLU A 125 10.23 11.16 -2.04
C GLU A 125 11.60 11.43 -1.42
N ILE A 126 12.35 10.39 -1.08
CA ILE A 126 13.71 10.51 -0.54
C ILE A 126 14.61 11.29 -1.50
N VAL A 127 14.65 10.91 -2.78
CA VAL A 127 15.45 11.60 -3.80
C VAL A 127 14.99 13.04 -4.00
N ILE A 128 13.67 13.29 -4.04
CA ILE A 128 13.14 14.65 -4.19
C ILE A 128 13.51 15.53 -2.98
N ASN A 129 13.43 15.01 -1.76
CA ASN A 129 13.80 15.75 -0.56
C ASN A 129 15.32 15.96 -0.49
N GLY A 130 16.11 14.94 -0.81
CA GLY A 130 17.57 15.01 -0.86
C GLY A 130 18.07 16.04 -1.87
N LEU A 131 17.54 16.04 -3.09
CA LEU A 131 17.88 17.05 -4.11
C LEU A 131 17.52 18.46 -3.66
N LYS A 132 16.41 18.66 -2.93
CA LYS A 132 16.04 19.97 -2.37
C LYS A 132 16.96 20.40 -1.22
N LYS A 133 17.41 19.46 -0.39
CA LYS A 133 18.20 19.72 0.81
C LYS A 133 19.68 19.90 0.51
N TYR A 134 20.24 19.08 -0.37
CA TYR A 134 21.68 19.00 -0.64
C TYR A 134 22.08 19.35 -2.08
N GLY A 135 21.13 19.46 -3.00
CA GLY A 135 21.41 19.70 -4.43
C GLY A 135 21.96 18.49 -5.19
N ASN A 136 22.21 17.36 -4.51
CA ASN A 136 22.69 16.12 -5.13
C ASN A 136 22.20 14.88 -4.34
N ILE A 137 22.33 13.70 -4.96
CA ILE A 137 21.84 12.43 -4.40
C ILE A 137 22.88 11.76 -3.49
N LYS A 138 24.17 12.09 -3.66
CA LYS A 138 25.28 11.42 -2.94
C LYS A 138 25.29 11.74 -1.45
N ASP A 139 24.77 12.90 -1.08
CA ASP A 139 24.72 13.37 0.30
C ASP A 139 23.45 12.93 1.07
N ILE A 140 22.59 12.11 0.44
CA ILE A 140 21.41 11.54 1.12
C ILE A 140 21.86 10.54 2.18
N THR A 141 21.44 10.78 3.41
CA THR A 141 21.79 9.96 4.58
C THR A 141 20.75 8.86 4.85
N ALA A 142 21.09 7.91 5.73
CA ALA A 142 20.13 6.91 6.19
C ALA A 142 18.98 7.57 6.97
N GLU A 143 19.27 8.62 7.73
CA GLU A 143 18.30 9.41 8.49
C GLU A 143 17.25 10.03 7.55
N ASP A 144 17.69 10.60 6.42
CA ASP A 144 16.76 11.14 5.41
C ASP A 144 15.83 10.05 4.85
N MET A 145 16.29 8.79 4.76
CA MET A 145 15.46 7.65 4.36
C MET A 145 14.43 7.28 5.44
N PHE A 146 14.86 7.21 6.70
CA PHE A 146 14.00 6.89 7.83
C PHE A 146 12.89 7.93 8.02
N ASP A 147 13.21 9.21 7.83
CA ASP A 147 12.23 10.31 7.89
C ASP A 147 11.07 10.11 6.92
N VAL A 148 11.31 9.51 5.75
CA VAL A 148 10.24 9.19 4.79
C VAL A 148 9.52 7.91 5.19
N LEU A 149 10.24 6.86 5.57
CA LEU A 149 9.66 5.55 5.90
C LEU A 149 8.77 5.55 7.15
N GLN A 150 8.98 6.49 8.08
CA GLN A 150 8.24 6.56 9.34
C GLN A 150 6.98 7.45 9.29
N THR A 151 6.74 8.15 8.17
CA THR A 151 5.57 9.03 7.94
C THR A 151 4.28 8.30 7.54
#